data_AF-A0NPT7-F1
#
_entry.id   AF-A0NPT7-F1
#
_cell.length_a   1.000
_cell.length_b   1.000
_cell.length_c   1.000
_cell.angle_alpha   90.00
_cell.angle_beta   90.00
_cell.angle_gamma   90.00
#
_symmetry.space_group_name_H-M   'P 1'
#
loop_
_entity.id
_entity.type
_entity.pdbx_description
1 polymer ?
#
loop_
_entity_poly.entity_id
_entity_poly.type
_entity_poly.pdbx_seq_one_letter_code
_entity_poly.pdbx_strand_id
1 'polypeptide(L)'
;MSEDQYTKEQLEFLEIFEIAARYDCLFLLDFHCFDLFDHDQTSLLSDGERSQLAAAARYDIYAEAIQKGFLPKSSPFGGVHEQQRFC
;
A
#
# COMPACT_ATOMS: atom_id res chain seq x y z
N MET A 1 22.78 -13.54 8.14
CA MET A 1 21.47 -13.00 7.76
C MET A 1 21.15 -11.95 8.81
N SER A 2 21.59 -10.72 8.57
CA SER A 2 21.22 -9.61 9.45
C SER A 2 19.71 -9.46 9.36
N GLU A 3 19.02 -9.33 10.49
CA GLU A 3 17.60 -9.00 10.50
C GLU A 3 17.47 -7.59 9.90
N ASP A 4 17.17 -7.51 8.61
CA ASP A 4 17.02 -6.24 7.90
C ASP A 4 15.89 -5.45 8.57
N GLN A 5 16.25 -4.38 9.28
CA GLN A 5 15.29 -3.41 9.81
C GLN A 5 14.71 -2.65 8.63
N TYR A 6 13.52 -3.05 8.19
CA TYR A 6 12.75 -2.28 7.21
C TYR A 6 12.40 -0.91 7.79
N THR A 7 12.48 0.12 6.96
CA THR A 7 12.00 1.45 7.32
C THR A 7 10.47 1.46 7.38
N LYS A 8 9.90 2.43 8.10
CA LYS A 8 8.43 2.60 8.16
C LYS A 8 7.80 2.75 6.77
N GLU A 9 8.47 3.50 5.89
CA GLU A 9 8.05 3.73 4.50
C GLU A 9 7.99 2.44 3.69
N GLN A 10 9.01 1.59 3.85
CA GLN A 10 9.05 0.27 3.21
C GLN A 10 7.91 -0.62 3.73
N LEU A 11 7.66 -0.62 5.04
CA LEU A 11 6.58 -1.40 5.65
C LEU A 11 5.20 -0.94 5.17
N GLU A 12 4.97 0.37 5.04
CA GLU A 12 3.72 0.94 4.54
C GLU A 12 3.43 0.48 3.11
N PHE A 13 4.42 0.58 2.22
CA PHE A 13 4.25 0.11 0.85
C PHE A 13 4.06 -1.40 0.78
N LEU A 14 4.83 -2.18 1.54
CA LEU A 14 4.70 -3.64 1.58
C LEU A 14 3.31 -4.07 2.07
N GLU A 15 2.72 -3.37 3.04
CA GLU A 15 1.34 -3.66 3.48
C GLU A 15 0.34 -3.47 2.34
N ILE A 16 0.41 -2.32 1.65
CA ILE A 16 -0.51 -2.02 0.54
C ILE A 16 -0.30 -3.01 -0.62
N PHE A 17 0.95 -3.32 -0.95
CA PHE A 17 1.30 -4.26 -2.00
C PHE A 17 0.81 -5.68 -1.68
N GLU A 18 0.95 -6.12 -0.43
CA GLU A 18 0.49 -7.43 0.04
C GLU A 18 -1.04 -7.56 -0.11
N ILE A 19 -1.79 -6.55 0.35
CA ILE A 19 -3.24 -6.52 0.22
C ILE A 19 -3.64 -6.51 -1.25
N ALA A 20 -2.99 -5.67 -2.06
CA ALA A 20 -3.29 -5.56 -3.48
C ALA A 20 -3.04 -6.88 -4.23
N ALA A 21 -1.94 -7.57 -3.92
CA ALA A 21 -1.63 -8.88 -4.50
C ALA A 21 -2.61 -9.97 -4.01
N ARG A 22 -2.94 -10.00 -2.72
CA ARG A 22 -3.83 -11.03 -2.14
C ARG A 22 -5.26 -10.93 -2.66
N TYR A 23 -5.74 -9.73 -2.97
CA TYR A 23 -7.12 -9.47 -3.41
C TYR A 23 -7.21 -9.09 -4.90
N ASP A 24 -6.20 -9.43 -5.70
CA ASP A 24 -6.17 -9.18 -7.16
C ASP A 24 -6.54 -7.73 -7.53
N CYS A 25 -5.98 -6.74 -6.84
CA CYS A 25 -6.17 -5.32 -7.10
C CYS A 25 -4.85 -4.55 -7.33
N LEU A 26 -3.79 -5.24 -7.78
CA LEU A 26 -2.53 -4.61 -8.20
C LEU A 26 -2.70 -3.55 -9.30
N PHE A 27 -3.72 -3.67 -10.16
CA PHE A 27 -4.02 -2.67 -11.18
C PHE A 27 -4.28 -1.26 -10.60
N LEU A 28 -4.72 -1.17 -9.33
CA LEU A 28 -4.88 0.12 -8.65
C LEU A 28 -3.52 0.74 -8.31
N LEU A 29 -2.52 -0.06 -7.94
CA LEU A 29 -1.15 0.44 -7.76
C LEU A 29 -0.58 0.93 -9.09
N ASP A 30 -0.79 0.20 -10.17
CA ASP A 30 -0.32 0.60 -11.50
C ASP A 30 -0.98 1.92 -11.93
N PHE A 31 -2.30 2.06 -11.71
CA PHE A 31 -3.04 3.28 -11.98
C PHE A 31 -2.52 4.48 -11.19
N HIS A 32 -2.38 4.35 -9.87
CA HIS A 32 -1.88 5.42 -9.01
C HIS A 32 -0.40 5.74 -9.27
N CYS A 33 0.41 4.74 -9.65
CA CYS A 33 1.80 4.96 -10.04
C CYS A 33 1.87 5.79 -11.32
N PHE A 34 1.02 5.48 -12.31
CA PHE A 34 0.97 6.24 -13.56
C PHE A 34 0.51 7.68 -13.33
N ASP A 35 -0.53 7.89 -12.52
CA ASP A 35 -1.04 9.24 -12.22
C ASP A 35 -0.01 10.12 -11.49
N LEU A 36 0.79 9.55 -10.57
CA LEU A 36 1.76 10.29 -9.78
C LEU A 36 3.14 10.45 -10.44
N PHE A 37 3.60 9.45 -11.19
CA PHE A 37 5.00 9.34 -11.66
C PHE A 37 5.14 9.11 -13.17
N ASP A 38 4.03 9.16 -13.94
CA ASP A 38 4.01 9.00 -15.41
C ASP A 38 4.52 7.62 -15.88
N HIS A 39 4.46 6.60 -15.02
CA HIS A 39 4.75 5.20 -15.34
C HIS A 39 4.07 4.24 -14.37
N ASP A 40 3.95 2.96 -14.73
CA ASP A 40 3.32 1.90 -13.92
C ASP A 40 4.33 1.05 -13.11
N GLN A 41 5.63 1.26 -13.30
CA GLN A 41 6.67 0.42 -12.68
C GLN A 41 7.00 0.83 -11.23
N THR A 42 6.28 0.26 -10.26
CA THR A 42 6.54 0.47 -8.81
C THR A 42 7.95 0.06 -8.35
N SER A 43 8.63 -0.79 -9.12
CA SER A 43 10.02 -1.20 -8.88
C SER A 43 11.03 -0.08 -9.11
N LEU A 44 10.72 0.91 -9.96
CA LEU A 44 11.57 2.06 -10.25
C LEU A 44 11.49 3.15 -9.18
N LEU A 45 10.45 3.11 -8.33
CA LEU A 45 10.23 4.09 -7.28
C LEU A 45 11.25 3.92 -6.15
N SER A 46 11.75 5.04 -5.64
CA SER A 46 12.46 5.12 -4.37
C SER A 46 11.53 4.79 -3.20
N ASP A 47 12.09 4.50 -2.02
CA ASP A 47 11.28 4.16 -0.84
C ASP A 47 10.31 5.29 -0.44
N GLY A 48 10.71 6.56 -0.61
CA GLY A 48 9.85 7.71 -0.37
C GLY A 48 8.69 7.81 -1.38
N GLU A 49 8.97 7.58 -2.66
CA GLU A 49 7.92 7.54 -3.70
C GLU A 49 6.98 6.36 -3.52
N ARG A 50 7.49 5.21 -3.05
CA ARG A 50 6.67 4.05 -2.68
C ARG A 50 5.75 4.34 -1.50
N SER A 51 6.22 5.04 -0.47
CA SER A 51 5.36 5.50 0.63
C SER A 51 4.29 6.47 0.13
N GLN A 52 4.65 7.41 -0.76
CA GLN A 52 3.68 8.31 -1.38
C GLN A 52 2.62 7.57 -2.21
N LEU A 53 3.05 6.60 -3.03
CA LEU A 53 2.15 5.73 -3.79
C LEU A 53 1.22 4.94 -2.87
N ALA A 54 1.77 4.35 -1.81
CA ALA A 54 1.01 3.59 -0.82
C ALA A 54 -0.05 4.46 -0.15
N ALA A 55 0.29 5.71 0.22
CA ALA A 55 -0.66 6.65 0.81
C ALA A 55 -1.79 7.02 -0.16
N ALA A 56 -1.47 7.27 -1.43
CA ALA A 56 -2.47 7.62 -2.45
C ALA A 56 -3.42 6.45 -2.77
N ALA A 57 -2.86 5.24 -2.96
CA ALA A 57 -3.62 4.07 -3.36
C ALA A 57 -4.35 3.37 -2.21
N ARG A 58 -4.00 3.69 -0.94
CA ARG A 58 -4.52 3.01 0.26
C ARG A 58 -6.04 2.93 0.26
N TYR A 59 -6.75 4.04 0.07
CA TYR A 59 -8.20 4.05 0.19
C TYR A 59 -8.86 3.12 -0.85
N ASP A 60 -8.45 3.23 -2.11
CA ASP A 60 -9.04 2.45 -3.21
C ASP A 60 -8.74 0.97 -3.07
N ILE A 61 -7.50 0.62 -2.70
CA ILE A 61 -7.08 -0.77 -2.48
C ILE A 61 -7.86 -1.40 -1.34
N TYR A 62 -8.04 -0.68 -0.22
CA TYR A 62 -8.85 -1.20 0.89
C TYR A 62 -10.31 -1.33 0.49
N ALA A 63 -10.88 -0.36 -0.22
CA ALA A 63 -12.28 -0.41 -0.67
C ALA A 63 -12.52 -1.64 -1.58
N GLU A 64 -11.65 -1.86 -2.56
CA GLU A 64 -11.72 -3.02 -3.47
C GLU A 64 -11.49 -4.34 -2.72
N ALA A 65 -10.49 -4.39 -1.84
CA ALA A 65 -10.21 -5.57 -1.04
C ALA A 65 -11.38 -5.93 -0.11
N ILE A 66 -12.04 -4.94 0.52
CA ILE A 66 -13.21 -5.15 1.39
C ILE A 66 -14.37 -5.76 0.59
N GLN A 67 -14.63 -5.28 -0.63
CA GLN A 67 -15.65 -5.88 -1.51
C GLN A 67 -15.34 -7.34 -1.83
N LYS A 68 -14.05 -7.72 -1.84
CA LYS A 68 -13.55 -9.08 -2.05
C LYS A 68 -13.38 -9.90 -0.76
N GLY A 69 -13.86 -9.41 0.38
CA GLY A 69 -13.86 -10.13 1.65
C GLY A 69 -12.64 -9.88 2.53
N PHE A 70 -11.87 -8.81 2.28
CA PHE A 70 -10.87 -8.35 3.23
C PHE A 70 -11.52 -7.84 4.51
N LEU A 71 -11.07 -8.39 5.63
CA LEU A 71 -11.41 -7.90 6.96
C LEU A 71 -10.19 -7.15 7.49
N PRO A 72 -10.24 -5.81 7.65
CA PRO A 72 -9.13 -5.04 8.16
C PRO A 72 -8.78 -5.53 9.58
N LYS A 73 -7.68 -6.25 9.70
CA LYS A 73 -7.05 -6.58 10.98
C LYS A 73 -6.08 -5.46 11.34
N SER A 74 -5.66 -5.39 12.60
CA SER A 74 -4.47 -4.63 12.97
C SER A 74 -3.30 -5.07 12.06
N SER A 75 -2.72 -4.11 11.33
CA SER A 75 -1.67 -4.34 10.31
C SER A 75 -0.63 -5.36 10.80
N PRO A 76 -0.26 -6.36 9.97
CA PRO A 76 0.77 -7.33 10.30
C PRO A 76 2.17 -6.68 10.47
N PHE A 77 2.33 -5.43 10.03
CA PHE A 77 3.58 -4.66 10.13
C PHE A 77 3.57 -3.62 11.26
N GLY A 78 2.57 -3.68 12.15
CA GLY A 78 2.42 -2.73 13.26
C GLY A 78 1.72 -1.46 12.78
N GLY A 79 0.40 -1.44 12.94
CA GLY A 79 -0.50 -0.42 12.40
C GLY A 79 0.05 1.00 12.45
N VAL A 80 0.37 1.54 11.26
CA VAL A 80 0.44 2.98 11.06
C VAL A 80 -1.00 3.50 11.09
N HIS A 81 -1.52 3.65 12.31
CA HIS A 81 -2.82 4.26 12.56
C HIS A 81 -2.78 5.73 12.14
N GLU A 82 -3.17 6.01 10.90
CA GLU A 82 -3.87 7.27 10.64
C GLU A 82 -5.30 7.11 11.12
N GLN A 83 -5.67 7.97 12.06
CA GLN A 83 -7.04 8.12 12.56
C GLN A 83 -7.97 8.36 11.38
N GLN A 84 -8.68 7.32 10.94
CA GLN A 84 -9.90 7.47 10.16
C GLN A 84 -10.94 8.13 11.07
N ARG A 85 -10.96 9.47 11.07
CA ARG A 85 -12.12 10.23 11.52
C ARG A 85 -13.22 10.00 10.49
N PHE A 86 -14.11 9.08 10.79
CA PHE A 86 -15.45 9.11 10.23
C PHE A 86 -16.13 10.39 10.75
N CYS A 87 -16.50 11.28 9.84
CA CYS A 87 -17.45 12.37 10.07
C CYS A 87 -18.54 12.25 9.01
#